data_AF-A0A8D8ZAM8-F1
#
_entry.id   AF-A0A8D8ZAM8-F1
#
_cell.length_a   1.000
_cell.length_b   1.000
_cell.length_c   1.000
_cell.angle_alpha   90.00
_cell.angle_beta   90.00
_cell.angle_gamma   90.00
#
_symmetry.space_group_name_H-M   'P 1'
#
loop_
_entity.id
_entity.type
_entity.pdbx_description
1 polymer ?
#
loop_
_entity_poly.entity_id
_entity_poly.type
_entity_poly.pdbx_seq_one_letter_code
_entity_poly.pdbx_strand_id
1 'polypeptide(L)'
;KIIHKYPHCWRHKTKVFLRITPQWFINLDKKNLREKLIKNIKETNWIPKWGKTHMENMIKKRPNWCISRQRIWGVPITLFVNKKTLKIHPYTNKIIDKIIKIIKK
;
A
#
# COMPACT_ATOMS: atom_id res chain seq x y z
N LYS A 1 -22.88 17.45 -28.90
CA LYS A 1 -22.73 16.37 -27.89
C LYS A 1 -21.52 15.53 -28.27
N ILE A 2 -20.53 15.37 -27.38
CA ILE A 2 -19.28 14.64 -27.69
C ILE A 2 -19.38 13.20 -27.16
N ILE A 3 -18.99 12.23 -27.97
CA ILE A 3 -18.96 10.81 -27.61
C ILE A 3 -17.50 10.41 -27.36
N HIS A 4 -17.21 9.89 -26.17
CA HIS A 4 -15.88 9.40 -25.82
C HIS A 4 -15.96 8.26 -24.82
N LYS A 5 -14.85 7.55 -24.64
CA LYS A 5 -14.74 6.49 -23.62
C LYS A 5 -14.66 7.13 -22.24
N TYR A 6 -15.52 6.70 -21.33
CA TYR A 6 -15.51 7.11 -19.92
C TYR A 6 -15.19 5.90 -19.04
N PRO A 7 -14.41 6.07 -17.95
CA PRO A 7 -14.11 4.94 -17.08
C PRO A 7 -15.35 4.49 -16.29
N HIS A 8 -15.55 3.18 -16.24
CA HIS A 8 -16.62 2.54 -15.49
C HIS A 8 -16.06 1.51 -14.50
N CYS A 9 -16.70 1.36 -13.35
CA CYS A 9 -16.36 0.34 -12.37
C CYS A 9 -16.53 -1.04 -13.02
N TRP A 10 -15.45 -1.83 -13.11
CA TRP A 10 -15.51 -3.12 -13.81
C TRP A 10 -16.55 -4.10 -13.21
N ARG A 11 -16.77 -4.02 -11.89
CA ARG A 11 -17.72 -4.85 -11.14
C ARG A 11 -19.15 -4.34 -11.19
N HIS A 12 -19.38 -3.05 -10.92
CA HIS A 12 -20.74 -2.48 -10.79
C HIS A 12 -21.22 -1.72 -12.03
N LYS A 13 -20.37 -1.55 -13.05
CA LYS A 13 -20.62 -0.81 -14.31
C LYS A 13 -21.01 0.67 -14.16
N THR A 14 -20.98 1.22 -12.94
CA THR A 14 -21.22 2.63 -12.66
C THR A 14 -20.06 3.52 -13.14
N LYS A 15 -20.35 4.77 -13.51
CA LYS A 15 -19.34 5.78 -13.87
C LYS A 15 -18.44 6.07 -12.67
N VAL A 16 -17.12 6.13 -12.88
CA VAL A 16 -16.18 6.49 -11.83
C VAL A 16 -15.65 7.91 -12.03
N PHE A 17 -15.31 8.57 -10.92
CA PHE A 17 -14.67 9.88 -10.93
C PHE A 17 -13.40 9.83 -10.07
N LEU A 18 -12.48 10.76 -10.31
CA LEU A 18 -11.27 10.88 -9.52
C LEU A 18 -11.52 11.80 -8.33
N ARG A 19 -11.15 11.33 -7.13
CA ARG A 19 -11.24 12.10 -5.88
C ARG A 19 -9.97 11.88 -5.07
N ILE A 20 -9.41 12.96 -4.55
CA ILE A 20 -8.28 12.90 -3.62
C ILE A 20 -8.83 12.53 -2.24
N THR A 21 -8.31 11.44 -1.66
CA THR A 21 -8.69 10.97 -0.32
C THR A 21 -7.42 10.73 0.49
N PRO A 22 -7.42 11.01 1.81
CA PRO A 22 -6.31 10.63 2.67
C PRO A 22 -6.18 9.10 2.71
N GLN A 23 -4.97 8.59 2.47
CA GLN A 23 -4.65 7.17 2.44
C GLN A 23 -3.29 6.94 3.12
N TRP A 24 -3.06 5.72 3.59
CA TRP A 24 -1.81 5.29 4.20
C TRP A 24 -0.88 4.69 3.16
N PHE A 25 0.34 5.18 3.12
CA PHE A 25 1.38 4.74 2.19
C PHE A 25 2.64 4.30 2.91
N ILE A 26 3.30 3.28 2.37
CA ILE A 26 4.67 2.94 2.71
C ILE A 26 5.58 3.63 1.71
N ASN A 27 6.52 4.43 2.23
CA ASN A 27 7.57 5.05 1.43
C ASN A 27 8.66 4.02 1.12
N LEU A 28 8.86 3.72 -0.17
CA LEU A 28 9.83 2.72 -0.62
C LEU A 28 11.27 3.22 -0.61
N ASP A 29 11.50 4.53 -0.61
CA ASP A 29 12.83 5.13 -0.54
C ASP A 29 13.30 5.33 0.90
N LYS A 30 12.36 5.38 1.84
CA LYS A 30 12.69 5.53 3.26
C LYS A 30 13.51 4.33 3.76
N LYS A 31 14.61 4.60 4.47
CA LYS A 31 15.54 3.59 5.01
C LYS A 31 16.13 2.65 3.94
N ASN A 32 16.30 3.16 2.71
CA ASN A 32 16.85 2.44 1.56
C ASN A 32 16.12 1.13 1.25
N LEU A 33 14.81 1.09 1.50
CA LEU A 33 14.01 -0.13 1.32
C LEU A 33 14.03 -0.60 -0.15
N ARG A 34 13.92 0.30 -1.11
CA ARG A 34 13.99 -0.01 -2.55
C ARG A 34 15.33 -0.64 -2.94
N GLU A 35 16.45 -0.09 -2.47
CA GLU A 35 17.79 -0.61 -2.74
C GLU A 35 17.98 -2.02 -2.15
N LYS A 36 17.52 -2.22 -0.91
CA LYS A 36 17.54 -3.53 -0.25
C LYS A 36 16.73 -4.56 -1.03
N LEU A 37 15.53 -4.19 -1.51
CA LEU A 37 14.71 -5.06 -2.34
C LEU A 37 15.42 -5.44 -3.64
N ILE A 38 16.04 -4.48 -4.33
CA ILE A 38 16.80 -4.74 -5.57
C ILE A 38 17.99 -5.66 -5.31
N LYS A 39 18.70 -5.48 -4.18
CA LYS A 39 19.79 -6.36 -3.78
C LYS A 39 19.28 -7.80 -3.58
N ASN A 40 18.20 -7.97 -2.82
CA ASN A 40 17.63 -9.30 -2.56
C ASN A 40 17.13 -9.98 -3.85
N ILE A 41 16.53 -9.23 -4.78
CA ILE A 41 16.16 -9.76 -6.11
C ILE A 41 17.39 -10.33 -6.83
N LYS A 42 18.55 -9.68 -6.71
CA LYS A 42 19.76 -10.13 -7.40
C LYS A 42 20.31 -11.44 -6.83
N GLU A 43 20.16 -11.64 -5.53
CA GLU A 43 20.60 -12.83 -4.78
C GLU A 43 19.62 -14.02 -4.89
N THR A 44 18.36 -13.77 -5.26
CA THR A 44 17.35 -14.82 -5.42
C THR A 44 17.55 -15.61 -6.71
N ASN A 45 17.29 -16.92 -6.70
CA ASN A 45 17.27 -17.74 -7.91
C ASN A 45 15.97 -17.52 -8.70
N TRP A 46 16.09 -17.24 -10.01
CA TRP A 46 14.94 -16.93 -10.87
C TRP A 46 14.81 -17.95 -11.99
N ILE A 47 13.65 -18.61 -12.03
CA ILE A 47 13.26 -19.53 -13.10
C ILE A 47 11.90 -19.08 -13.63
N PRO A 48 11.79 -18.60 -14.89
CA PRO A 48 12.86 -18.34 -15.86
C PRO A 48 13.67 -17.06 -15.57
N LYS A 49 14.88 -16.97 -16.14
CA LYS A 49 15.88 -15.92 -15.83
C LYS A 49 15.41 -14.49 -16.16
N TRP A 50 14.54 -14.31 -17.16
CA TRP A 50 13.99 -13.00 -17.52
C TRP A 50 13.12 -12.40 -16.41
N GLY A 51 12.57 -13.23 -15.50
CA GLY A 51 11.77 -12.77 -14.37
C GLY A 51 12.53 -11.82 -13.45
N LYS A 52 13.84 -12.01 -13.31
CA LYS A 52 14.72 -11.12 -12.55
C LYS A 52 14.67 -9.69 -13.07
N THR A 53 14.93 -9.51 -14.37
CA THR A 53 14.96 -8.19 -15.02
C THR A 53 13.59 -7.51 -14.94
N HIS A 54 12.50 -8.28 -15.12
CA HIS A 54 11.14 -7.77 -15.02
C HIS A 54 10.84 -7.26 -13.59
N MET A 55 11.15 -8.06 -12.56
CA MET A 55 10.92 -7.69 -11.17
C MET A 55 11.77 -6.50 -10.74
N GLU A 56 13.04 -6.46 -11.14
CA GLU A 56 13.94 -5.35 -10.85
C GLU A 56 13.42 -4.04 -11.47
N ASN A 57 12.98 -4.08 -12.72
CA ASN A 57 12.39 -2.91 -13.40
C ASN A 57 11.08 -2.46 -12.76
N MET A 58 10.22 -3.40 -12.35
CA MET A 58 8.99 -3.09 -11.64
C MET A 58 9.29 -2.34 -10.33
N ILE A 59 10.25 -2.82 -9.52
CA ILE A 59 10.59 -2.22 -8.23
C ILE A 59 11.27 -0.86 -8.39
N LYS A 60 12.14 -0.70 -9.38
CA LYS A 60 12.81 0.59 -9.68
C LYS A 60 11.81 1.71 -9.96
N LYS A 61 10.75 1.42 -10.73
CA LYS A 61 9.73 2.41 -11.14
C LYS A 61 8.54 2.49 -10.19
N ARG A 62 8.51 1.68 -9.12
CA ARG A 62 7.33 1.55 -8.26
C ARG A 62 7.14 2.81 -7.39
N PRO A 63 5.98 3.47 -7.43
CA PRO A 63 5.67 4.56 -6.51
C PRO A 63 5.45 4.03 -5.08
N ASN A 64 5.23 4.95 -4.14
CA ASN A 64 4.88 4.60 -2.75
C ASN A 64 3.69 3.64 -2.70
N TRP A 65 3.77 2.65 -1.81
CA TRP A 65 2.79 1.58 -1.75
C TRP A 65 1.60 1.98 -0.89
N CYS A 66 0.44 2.20 -1.51
CA CYS A 66 -0.82 2.42 -0.80
C CYS A 66 -1.30 1.13 -0.14
N ILE A 67 -1.31 1.08 1.19
CA ILE A 67 -1.71 -0.09 1.98
C ILE A 67 -3.15 0.00 2.51
N SER A 68 -3.72 1.19 2.63
CA SER A 68 -5.09 1.36 3.15
C SER A 68 -6.15 1.06 2.10
N ARG A 69 -7.26 0.47 2.54
CA ARG A 69 -8.45 0.22 1.72
C ARG A 69 -9.70 0.52 2.53
N GLN A 70 -10.70 1.14 1.90
CA GLN A 70 -12.01 1.39 2.49
C GLN A 70 -12.87 0.13 2.34
N ARG A 71 -12.56 -0.91 3.10
CA ARG A 71 -13.26 -2.20 3.10
C ARG A 71 -13.35 -2.74 4.53
N ILE A 72 -14.39 -3.54 4.78
CA ILE A 72 -14.64 -4.16 6.08
C ILE A 72 -13.87 -5.50 6.17
N TRP A 73 -13.84 -6.27 5.09
CA TRP A 73 -13.13 -7.54 5.04
C TRP A 73 -11.63 -7.33 4.82
N GLY A 74 -10.82 -7.62 5.85
CA GLY A 74 -9.37 -7.51 5.84
C GLY A 74 -8.79 -7.30 7.24
N VAL A 75 -7.45 -7.19 7.32
CA VAL A 75 -6.78 -6.86 8.59
C VAL A 75 -6.88 -5.35 8.84
N PRO A 76 -7.47 -4.90 9.96
CA PRO A 76 -7.57 -3.48 10.26
C PRO A 76 -6.18 -2.87 10.51
N ILE A 77 -5.97 -1.66 10.03
CA ILE A 77 -4.75 -0.90 10.33
C ILE A 77 -4.85 -0.41 11.78
N THR A 78 -3.96 -0.91 12.64
CA THR A 78 -3.96 -0.67 14.09
C THR A 78 -3.35 0.68 14.46
N LEU A 79 -3.81 1.75 13.81
CA LEU A 79 -3.37 3.13 14.04
C LEU A 79 -4.53 3.98 14.52
N PHE A 80 -4.28 4.74 15.58
CA PHE A 80 -5.24 5.70 16.12
C PHE A 80 -4.75 7.11 15.77
N VAL A 81 -5.67 7.94 15.31
CA VAL A 81 -5.39 9.33 14.93
C VAL A 81 -6.36 10.26 15.61
N ASN A 82 -5.91 11.48 15.89
CA ASN A 82 -6.80 12.54 16.34
C ASN A 82 -7.76 12.93 15.20
N LYS A 83 -9.06 12.97 15.47
CA LYS A 83 -10.09 13.24 14.44
C LYS A 83 -9.97 14.63 13.79
N LYS A 84 -9.48 15.63 14.53
CA LYS A 84 -9.34 17.02 14.04
C LYS A 84 -7.99 17.25 13.36
N THR A 85 -6.89 16.78 13.97
CA THR A 85 -5.54 17.11 13.51
C THR A 85 -4.90 16.02 12.63
N LEU A 86 -5.52 14.83 12.55
CA LEU A 86 -4.98 13.64 11.89
C LEU A 86 -3.61 13.19 12.41
N LYS A 87 -3.12 13.78 13.51
CA LYS A 87 -1.87 13.38 14.14
C LYS A 87 -2.03 11.98 14.73
N ILE A 88 -0.99 11.18 14.55
CA ILE A 88 -0.88 9.84 15.13
C ILE A 88 -0.88 9.94 16.67
N HIS A 89 -1.54 9.00 17.32
CA HIS A 89 -1.62 8.97 18.78
C HIS A 89 -0.22 8.82 19.41
N PRO A 90 0.14 9.58 20.48
CA PRO A 90 1.49 9.56 21.06
C PRO A 90 1.95 8.17 21.51
N TYR A 91 1.03 7.36 22.04
CA TYR A 91 1.32 6.02 22.55
C TYR A 91 1.07 4.90 21.51
N THR A 92 1.32 5.18 20.22
CA THR A 92 1.02 4.22 19.14
C THR A 92 1.65 2.85 19.35
N ASN A 93 2.92 2.78 19.77
CA ASN A 93 3.60 1.49 20.01
C ASN A 93 2.87 0.66 21.08
N LYS A 94 2.50 1.27 22.22
CA LYS A 94 1.77 0.58 23.31
C LYS A 94 0.40 0.06 22.84
N ILE A 95 -0.27 0.82 21.99
CA ILE A 95 -1.58 0.42 21.44
C ILE A 95 -1.42 -0.77 20.49
N ILE A 96 -0.41 -0.72 19.60
CA ILE A 96 -0.09 -1.83 18.69
C ILE A 96 0.22 -3.09 19.52
N ASP A 97 1.05 -2.99 20.55
CA ASP A 97 1.37 -4.13 21.43
C ASP A 97 0.12 -4.73 22.10
N LYS A 98 -0.79 -3.87 22.56
CA LYS A 98 -2.07 -4.31 23.13
C LYS A 98 -2.93 -5.05 22.10
N ILE A 99 -3.01 -4.54 20.88
CA ILE A 99 -3.78 -5.18 19.80
C ILE A 99 -3.15 -6.50 19.38
N ILE A 100 -1.83 -6.57 19.29
CA ILE A 100 -1.10 -7.82 19.02
C ILE A 100 -1.47 -8.88 20.06
N LYS A 101 -1.54 -8.52 21.35
CA LYS A 101 -1.95 -9.45 22.42
C LYS A 101 -3.40 -9.92 22.28
N ILE A 102 -4.29 -9.09 21.76
CA ILE A 102 -5.71 -9.44 21.53
C ILE A 102 -5.83 -10.39 20.34
N ILE A 103 -5.14 -10.11 19.23
CA ILE A 103 -5.23 -10.91 17.98
C ILE A 103 -4.54 -12.28 18.13
N LYS A 104 -3.49 -12.38 18.96
CA LYS A 104 -2.79 -13.65 19.21
C LYS A 104 -3.59 -14.65 20.06
N LYS A 105 -4.63 -14.19 20.77
CA LYS A 105 -5.55 -15.07 21.51
C LYS A 105 -6.61 -15.59 20.57
#